data_AF-A0A1D1UQ92-F1
#
_entry.id   AF-A0A1D1UQ92-F1
#
_cell.length_a   1.000
_cell.length_b   1.000
_cell.length_c   1.000
_cell.angle_alpha   90.00
_cell.angle_beta   90.00
_cell.angle_gamma   90.00
#
_symmetry.space_group_name_H-M   'P 1'
#
loop_
_entity.id
_entity.type
_entity.pdbx_description
1 polymer ?
#
loop_
_entity_poly.entity_id
_entity_poly.type
_entity_poly.pdbx_seq_one_letter_code
_entity_poly.pdbx_strand_id
1 'polypeptide(L)'
;MLRQNYLWKGAITSFVLMVLILADYLYWEAQHNLITESCLSMFTGGYFLSSGDNQKTLWNPSCKLMHWKKLNDSAACLRKRSLGRGKANHIVLLGDSRIRQLRDGLIYHLTGMEHDIYANTSVTNIKATANKHGSTVTVIPIANLRIEFFWMVEMDAGDGALGAALRGLKLRKSKPDQIIIGSGVWIIKRCTAENITQEICLQGFRKYYGR
;
A
#
# COMPACT_ATOMS: atom_id res chain seq x y z
N MET A 1 60.55 21.41 4.95
CA MET A 1 60.10 20.01 5.15
C MET A 1 58.70 19.86 5.75
N LEU A 2 58.18 20.79 6.57
CA LEU A 2 56.86 20.62 7.21
C LEU A 2 55.63 20.64 6.25
N ARG A 3 55.68 21.38 5.13
CA ARG A 3 54.55 21.51 4.18
C ARG A 3 54.19 20.22 3.42
N GLN A 4 55.15 19.33 3.19
CA GLN A 4 54.96 18.13 2.38
C GLN A 4 54.15 17.05 3.12
N ASN A 5 54.25 17.02 4.46
CA ASN A 5 53.51 16.09 5.31
C ASN A 5 52.00 16.40 5.41
N TYR A 6 51.59 17.66 5.23
CA TYR A 6 50.18 18.04 5.29
C TYR A 6 49.41 17.67 4.01
N LEU A 7 50.06 17.79 2.84
CA LEU A 7 49.47 17.41 1.56
C LEU A 7 49.22 15.90 1.48
N TRP A 8 50.18 15.10 1.94
CA TRP A 8 50.03 13.64 1.99
C TRP A 8 48.94 13.18 2.97
N LYS A 9 48.85 13.79 4.15
CA LYS A 9 47.78 13.47 5.11
C LYS A 9 46.38 13.82 4.57
N GLY A 10 46.23 14.96 3.89
CA GLY A 10 44.97 15.36 3.27
C GLY A 10 44.53 14.46 2.11
N ALA A 11 45.47 13.98 1.30
CA ALA A 11 45.18 13.04 0.23
C ALA A 11 44.73 11.67 0.78
N ILE A 12 45.39 11.18 1.84
CA ILE A 12 45.03 9.91 2.50
C ILE A 12 43.64 10.00 3.12
N THR A 13 43.32 11.08 3.85
CA THR A 13 41.99 11.23 4.47
C THR A 13 40.89 11.37 3.43
N SER A 14 41.12 12.10 2.34
CA SER A 14 40.16 12.21 1.23
C SER A 14 39.94 10.86 0.53
N PHE A 15 41.00 10.07 0.34
CA PHE A 15 40.89 8.75 -0.27
C PHE A 15 40.11 7.78 0.62
N VAL A 16 40.40 7.74 1.93
CA VAL A 16 39.65 6.92 2.90
C VAL A 16 38.18 7.32 2.93
N LEU A 17 37.87 8.61 2.91
CA LEU A 17 36.47 9.08 2.89
C LEU A 17 35.74 8.65 1.62
N MET A 18 36.39 8.75 0.45
CA MET A 18 35.80 8.26 -0.80
C MET A 18 35.56 6.75 -0.78
N VAL A 19 36.50 5.95 -0.23
CA VAL A 19 36.33 4.50 -0.10
C VAL A 19 35.15 4.17 0.81
N LEU A 20 34.98 4.89 1.92
CA LEU A 20 33.84 4.69 2.83
C LEU A 20 32.51 5.05 2.16
N ILE A 21 32.45 6.17 1.44
CA ILE A 21 31.24 6.57 0.68
C ILE A 21 30.92 5.54 -0.40
N LEU A 22 31.93 5.04 -1.12
CA LEU A 22 31.76 4.02 -2.15
C LEU A 22 31.31 2.68 -1.55
N ALA A 23 31.86 2.28 -0.41
CA ALA A 23 31.47 1.08 0.30
C ALA A 23 30.02 1.16 0.81
N ASP A 24 29.60 2.30 1.37
CA ASP A 24 28.22 2.54 1.76
C ASP A 24 27.27 2.52 0.56
N TYR A 25 27.67 3.14 -0.56
CA TYR A 25 26.90 3.13 -1.80
C TYR A 25 26.73 1.71 -2.35
N LEU A 26 27.82 0.95 -2.46
CA LEU A 26 27.81 -0.43 -2.95
C LEU A 26 27.03 -1.37 -2.00
N TYR A 27 27.14 -1.16 -0.68
CA TYR A 27 26.35 -1.90 0.30
C TYR A 27 24.85 -1.60 0.16
N TRP A 28 24.50 -0.33 -0.03
CA TRP A 28 23.11 0.09 -0.25
C TRP A 28 22.55 -0.49 -1.56
N GLU A 29 23.31 -0.43 -2.66
CA GLU A 29 22.93 -0.97 -3.96
C GLU A 29 22.79 -2.50 -3.93
N ALA A 30 23.71 -3.21 -3.25
CA ALA A 30 23.62 -4.65 -3.05
C ALA A 30 22.38 -5.05 -2.24
N GLN A 31 22.05 -4.32 -1.17
CA GLN A 31 20.80 -4.54 -0.45
C GLN A 31 19.57 -4.26 -1.31
N HIS A 32 19.62 -3.23 -2.16
CA HIS A 32 18.50 -2.91 -3.05
C HIS A 32 18.28 -3.99 -4.09
N ASN A 33 19.35 -4.52 -4.68
CA ASN A 33 19.30 -5.59 -5.68
C ASN A 33 18.83 -6.92 -5.09
N LEU A 34 19.15 -7.21 -3.82
CA LEU A 34 18.63 -8.39 -3.10
C LEU A 34 17.13 -8.31 -2.80
N ILE A 35 16.55 -7.10 -2.80
CA ILE A 35 15.11 -6.86 -2.64
C ILE A 35 14.38 -6.95 -3.99
N THR A 36 15.10 -6.93 -5.10
CA THR A 36 14.52 -6.92 -6.47
C THR A 36 14.45 -8.27 -7.18
N GLU A 37 14.86 -9.39 -6.57
CA GLU A 37 14.29 -10.67 -7.04
C GLU A 37 12.78 -10.54 -6.91
N SER A 38 12.07 -10.62 -8.05
CA SER A 38 10.70 -10.15 -8.13
C SER A 38 9.86 -10.87 -7.08
N CYS A 39 9.37 -10.12 -6.08
CA CYS A 39 8.33 -10.59 -5.15
C CYS A 39 6.99 -10.81 -5.88
N LEU A 40 7.02 -11.25 -7.15
CA LEU A 40 5.86 -11.68 -7.91
C LEU A 40 5.14 -12.82 -7.19
N SER A 41 5.90 -13.65 -6.47
CA SER A 41 5.37 -14.67 -5.57
C SER A 41 4.37 -14.09 -4.57
N MET A 42 4.51 -12.83 -4.13
CA MET A 42 3.53 -12.15 -3.27
C MET A 42 2.11 -12.17 -3.83
N PHE A 43 1.97 -12.23 -5.15
CA PHE A 43 0.70 -12.24 -5.85
C PHE A 43 0.31 -13.61 -6.42
N THR A 44 1.26 -14.54 -6.59
CA THR A 44 1.00 -15.84 -7.21
C THR A 44 0.93 -17.01 -6.22
N GLY A 45 1.50 -16.88 -5.02
CA GLY A 45 1.47 -17.96 -4.02
C GLY A 45 2.27 -17.69 -2.75
N GLY A 46 2.19 -18.62 -1.81
CA GLY A 46 2.86 -18.50 -0.52
C GLY A 46 2.21 -19.38 0.52
N TYR A 47 2.69 -19.28 1.75
CA TYR A 47 2.19 -20.04 2.87
C TYR A 47 2.13 -19.18 4.12
N PHE A 48 1.24 -19.57 5.03
CA PHE A 48 1.12 -18.89 6.32
C PHE A 48 2.07 -19.55 7.31
N LEU A 49 2.96 -18.74 7.89
CA LEU A 49 3.78 -19.14 9.02
C LEU A 49 2.95 -18.97 10.30
N SER A 50 2.77 -20.04 11.07
CA SER A 50 2.28 -19.95 12.43
C SER A 50 3.41 -19.46 13.33
N SER A 51 3.33 -18.21 13.78
CA SER A 51 4.19 -17.74 14.88
C SER A 51 3.60 -18.29 16.18
N GLY A 52 4.38 -19.12 16.89
CA GLY A 52 4.01 -19.64 18.21
C GLY A 52 3.71 -18.52 19.21
N ASP A 53 2.80 -18.84 20.13
CA ASP A 53 2.12 -18.01 21.13
C ASP A 53 1.31 -16.82 20.59
N ASN A 54 -0.02 -17.05 20.53
CA ASN A 54 -1.11 -16.11 20.22
C ASN A 54 -1.26 -15.64 18.75
N GLN A 55 -1.39 -16.64 17.87
CA GLN A 55 -2.15 -16.62 16.60
C GLN A 55 -2.08 -15.33 15.76
N LYS A 56 -0.92 -15.04 15.19
CA LYS A 56 -0.85 -14.27 13.95
C LYS A 56 -0.20 -15.12 12.87
N THR A 57 -1.00 -15.53 11.90
CA THR A 57 -0.52 -16.18 10.69
C THR A 57 0.17 -15.14 9.82
N LEU A 58 1.49 -15.26 9.69
CA LEU A 58 2.27 -14.35 8.86
C LEU A 58 2.28 -14.89 7.43
N TRP A 59 1.76 -14.11 6.47
CA TRP A 59 1.89 -14.45 5.06
C TRP A 59 3.35 -14.41 4.64
N ASN A 60 3.86 -15.55 4.14
CA ASN A 60 5.20 -15.68 3.60
C ASN A 60 5.12 -16.08 2.11
N PRO A 61 5.35 -15.14 1.18
CA PRO A 61 5.35 -15.43 -0.24
C PRO A 61 6.68 -15.99 -0.76
N SER A 62 7.52 -16.60 0.09
CA SER A 62 8.86 -17.08 -0.29
C SER A 62 9.78 -16.00 -0.86
N CYS A 63 9.51 -14.72 -0.55
CA CYS A 63 10.41 -13.61 -0.83
C CYS A 63 10.68 -12.83 0.47
N LYS A 64 11.78 -12.07 0.51
CA LYS A 64 12.19 -11.33 1.71
C LYS A 64 11.32 -10.08 1.89
N LEU A 65 10.20 -10.23 2.58
CA LEU A 65 9.35 -9.11 2.97
C LEU A 65 9.89 -8.39 4.21
N MET A 66 9.81 -7.06 4.19
CA MET A 66 10.03 -6.25 5.39
C MET A 66 8.72 -6.12 6.15
N HIS A 67 8.65 -6.75 7.33
CA HIS A 67 7.48 -6.69 8.20
C HIS A 67 7.67 -5.60 9.25
N TRP A 68 6.90 -4.52 9.14
CA TRP A 68 6.90 -3.45 10.12
C TRP A 68 5.96 -3.80 11.27
N LYS A 69 6.53 -4.16 12.43
CA LYS A 69 5.75 -4.55 13.62
C LYS A 69 5.24 -3.34 14.42
N LYS A 70 5.91 -2.19 14.34
CA LYS A 70 5.51 -0.96 15.04
C LYS A 70 4.79 -0.03 14.08
N LEU A 71 3.65 0.51 14.53
CA LEU A 71 2.80 1.43 13.76
C LEU A 71 3.59 2.64 13.24
N ASN A 72 4.44 3.21 14.09
CA ASN A 72 5.22 4.41 13.78
C ASN A 72 6.27 4.20 12.69
N ASP A 73 6.82 2.99 12.55
CA ASP A 73 7.89 2.75 11.58
C ASP A 73 7.36 2.85 10.14
N SER A 74 6.13 2.37 9.92
CA SER A 74 5.46 2.49 8.61
C SER A 74 5.11 3.94 8.27
N ALA A 75 4.60 4.70 9.25
CA ALA A 75 4.32 6.13 9.07
C ALA A 75 5.62 6.93 8.78
N ALA A 76 6.70 6.65 9.51
CA ALA A 76 8.00 7.29 9.30
C ALA A 76 8.58 6.97 7.91
N CYS A 77 8.46 5.72 7.46
CA CYS A 77 8.88 5.30 6.13
C CYS A 77 8.13 6.08 5.02
N LEU A 78 6.81 6.17 5.12
CA LEU A 78 6.00 6.96 4.17
C LEU A 78 6.36 8.44 4.22
N ARG A 79 6.57 9.01 5.41
CA ARG A 79 7.01 10.40 5.55
C ARG A 79 8.36 10.63 4.87
N LYS A 80 9.34 9.75 5.06
CA LYS A 80 10.65 9.81 4.40
C LYS A 80 10.50 9.79 2.87
N ARG A 81 9.66 8.90 2.34
CA ARG A 81 9.34 8.84 0.90
C ARG A 81 8.73 10.15 0.40
N SER A 82 7.80 10.72 1.16
CA SER A 82 7.14 11.98 0.80
C SER A 82 8.13 13.14 0.74
N LEU A 83 9.01 13.25 1.74
CA LEU A 83 10.06 14.28 1.76
C LEU A 83 10.99 14.16 0.55
N GLY A 84 11.42 12.94 0.22
CA GLY A 84 12.25 12.69 -0.96
C GLY A 84 11.58 13.07 -2.29
N ARG A 85 10.24 13.08 -2.36
CA ARG A 85 9.48 13.46 -3.56
C ARG A 85 9.02 14.91 -3.57
N GLY A 86 9.21 15.66 -2.48
CA GLY A 86 8.72 17.03 -2.32
C GLY A 86 7.19 17.18 -2.35
N LYS A 87 6.43 16.08 -2.15
CA LYS A 87 4.97 16.09 -2.13
C LYS A 87 4.40 15.03 -1.18
N ALA A 88 3.20 15.25 -0.67
CA ALA A 88 2.48 14.23 0.10
C ALA A 88 2.28 12.96 -0.74
N ASN A 89 2.39 11.79 -0.10
CA ASN A 89 2.00 10.53 -0.76
C ASN A 89 0.49 10.56 -1.01
N HIS A 90 0.05 10.00 -2.13
CA HIS A 90 -1.36 9.97 -2.49
C HIS A 90 -1.78 8.57 -2.93
N ILE A 91 -2.62 7.93 -2.13
CA ILE A 91 -3.20 6.60 -2.44
C ILE A 91 -4.69 6.79 -2.71
N VAL A 92 -5.15 6.20 -3.81
CA VAL A 92 -6.58 6.10 -4.11
C VAL A 92 -7.01 4.65 -4.10
N LEU A 93 -8.07 4.36 -3.36
CA LEU A 93 -8.70 3.05 -3.27
C LEU A 93 -10.08 3.14 -3.94
N LEU A 94 -10.36 2.23 -4.89
CA LEU A 94 -11.65 2.13 -5.57
C LEU A 94 -12.18 0.72 -5.37
N GLY A 95 -13.34 0.58 -4.74
CA GLY A 95 -13.88 -0.76 -4.57
C GLY A 95 -14.98 -0.94 -3.55
N ASP A 96 -15.19 -2.21 -3.22
CA ASP A 96 -16.27 -2.68 -2.36
C ASP A 96 -15.88 -2.70 -0.87
N SER A 97 -16.64 -3.44 -0.06
CA SER A 97 -16.40 -3.61 1.37
C SER A 97 -15.01 -4.12 1.72
N ARG A 98 -14.37 -4.95 0.88
CA ARG A 98 -13.02 -5.47 1.14
C ARG A 98 -11.96 -4.40 0.96
N ILE A 99 -12.11 -3.55 -0.05
CA ILE A 99 -11.22 -2.41 -0.27
C ILE A 99 -11.42 -1.35 0.81
N ARG A 100 -12.65 -1.16 1.30
CA ARG A 100 -12.90 -0.33 2.49
C ARG A 100 -12.19 -0.88 3.73
N GLN A 101 -12.27 -2.19 3.98
CA GLN A 101 -11.56 -2.83 5.09
C GLN A 101 -10.03 -2.69 4.95
N LEU A 102 -9.50 -2.78 3.72
CA LEU A 102 -8.08 -2.52 3.46
C LEU A 102 -7.69 -1.07 3.79
N ARG A 103 -8.53 -0.09 3.41
CA ARG A 103 -8.35 1.32 3.79
C ARG A 103 -8.33 1.47 5.32
N ASP A 104 -9.33 0.92 5.99
CA ASP A 104 -9.49 1.05 7.45
C ASP A 104 -8.30 0.40 8.18
N GLY A 105 -7.90 -0.80 7.76
CA GLY A 105 -6.72 -1.48 8.28
C GLY A 105 -5.41 -0.73 8.02
N LEU A 106 -5.26 -0.07 6.86
CA LEU A 106 -4.10 0.77 6.57
C LEU A 106 -4.08 2.01 7.48
N ILE A 107 -5.21 2.68 7.69
CA ILE A 107 -5.29 3.83 8.59
C ILE A 107 -4.95 3.40 10.01
N TYR A 108 -5.53 2.30 10.49
CA TYR A 108 -5.22 1.73 11.80
C TYR A 108 -3.73 1.40 11.92
N HIS A 109 -3.13 0.74 10.93
CA HIS A 109 -1.71 0.41 10.92
C HIS A 109 -0.79 1.64 10.97
N LEU A 110 -1.23 2.77 10.41
CA LEU A 110 -0.45 4.01 10.38
C LEU A 110 -0.68 4.91 11.60
N THR A 111 -1.83 4.82 12.27
CA THR A 111 -2.26 5.79 13.28
C THR A 111 -2.63 5.18 14.63
N GLY A 112 -2.87 3.87 14.68
CA GLY A 112 -3.48 3.18 15.81
C GLY A 112 -4.98 3.46 16.00
N MET A 113 -5.59 4.28 15.14
CA MET A 113 -6.99 4.67 15.27
C MET A 113 -7.89 3.74 14.44
N GLU A 114 -8.82 3.07 15.13
CA GLU A 114 -9.81 2.19 14.50
C GLU A 114 -10.86 3.02 13.75
N HIS A 115 -11.06 2.71 12.48
CA HIS A 115 -12.05 3.35 11.61
C HIS A 115 -13.09 2.36 11.08
N ASP A 116 -12.91 1.06 11.33
CA ASP A 116 -13.93 0.07 11.03
C ASP A 116 -15.06 0.15 12.06
N ILE A 117 -16.19 0.67 11.60
CA ILE A 117 -17.45 0.75 12.35
C ILE A 117 -17.94 -0.61 12.86
N TYR A 118 -17.49 -1.72 12.27
CA TYR A 118 -17.86 -3.06 12.72
C TYR A 118 -16.97 -3.57 13.84
N ALA A 119 -15.72 -3.09 13.91
CA ALA A 119 -14.78 -3.43 14.98
C ALA A 119 -14.94 -2.51 16.19
N ASN A 120 -15.28 -1.24 15.96
CA ASN A 120 -15.48 -0.25 17.01
C ASN A 120 -16.77 0.56 16.81
N THR A 121 -17.81 0.20 17.57
CA THR A 121 -19.11 0.89 17.53
C THR A 121 -19.02 2.32 18.07
N SER A 122 -18.00 2.71 18.84
CA SER A 122 -17.84 4.10 19.30
C SER A 122 -17.46 5.08 18.19
N VAL A 123 -16.99 4.59 17.05
CA VAL A 123 -16.75 5.38 15.82
C VAL A 123 -18.07 5.92 15.22
N THR A 124 -19.23 5.43 15.68
CA THR A 124 -20.54 5.78 15.12
C THR A 124 -21.10 7.16 15.53
N ASN A 125 -20.42 7.92 16.39
CA ASN A 125 -21.03 9.11 17.00
C ASN A 125 -21.01 10.42 16.18
N ILE A 126 -20.46 10.44 14.96
CA ILE A 126 -20.47 11.68 14.16
C ILE A 126 -20.71 11.37 12.68
N LYS A 127 -21.93 11.58 12.18
CA LYS A 127 -22.30 11.63 10.75
C LYS A 127 -21.99 10.38 9.89
N ALA A 128 -21.37 9.33 10.43
CA ALA A 128 -20.87 8.16 9.72
C ALA A 128 -21.97 7.15 9.31
N THR A 129 -23.12 7.15 9.99
CA THR A 129 -24.25 6.27 9.66
C THR A 129 -24.98 6.68 8.40
N ALA A 130 -25.00 7.97 8.04
CA ALA A 130 -25.68 8.46 6.84
C ALA A 130 -24.94 8.12 5.53
N ASN A 131 -23.63 7.84 5.58
CA ASN A 131 -22.78 7.55 4.41
C ASN A 131 -21.79 6.41 4.68
N LYS A 132 -22.27 5.31 5.27
CA LYS A 132 -21.49 4.09 5.53
C LYS A 132 -20.77 3.53 4.29
N HIS A 133 -21.35 3.79 3.12
CA HIS A 133 -20.85 3.41 1.80
C HIS A 133 -20.47 4.63 0.95
N GLY A 134 -20.14 5.75 1.60
CA GLY A 134 -19.73 6.97 0.92
C GLY A 134 -18.26 6.97 0.53
N SER A 135 -17.94 7.73 -0.51
CA SER A 135 -16.56 8.09 -0.83
C SER A 135 -16.00 9.00 0.27
N THR A 136 -14.75 8.77 0.68
CA THR A 136 -14.11 9.49 1.79
C THR A 136 -12.71 9.95 1.43
N VAL A 137 -12.25 11.03 2.07
CA VAL A 137 -10.87 11.49 1.99
C VAL A 137 -10.30 11.56 3.40
N THR A 138 -9.20 10.88 3.63
CA THR A 138 -8.48 10.87 4.91
C THR A 138 -7.06 11.40 4.69
N VAL A 139 -6.66 12.37 5.50
CA VAL A 139 -5.27 12.87 5.52
C VAL A 139 -4.63 12.38 6.80
N ILE A 140 -3.43 11.79 6.69
CA ILE A 140 -2.64 11.28 7.80
C ILE A 140 -1.36 12.13 7.88
N PRO A 141 -1.33 13.17 8.73
CA PRO A 141 -0.21 14.12 8.79
C PRO A 141 1.12 13.48 9.19
N ILE A 142 1.09 12.51 10.12
CA ILE A 142 2.30 11.83 10.61
C ILE A 142 3.04 11.09 9.49
N ALA A 143 2.31 10.54 8.51
CA ALA A 143 2.85 9.84 7.35
C ALA A 143 2.98 10.73 6.10
N ASN A 144 2.59 12.01 6.20
CA ASN A 144 2.35 12.93 5.07
C ASN A 144 1.63 12.23 3.89
N LEU A 145 0.50 11.62 4.20
CA LEU A 145 -0.25 10.75 3.30
C LEU A 145 -1.69 11.25 3.14
N ARG A 146 -2.17 11.25 1.90
CA ARG A 146 -3.58 11.41 1.55
C ARG A 146 -4.12 10.08 1.03
N ILE A 147 -5.23 9.63 1.59
CA ILE A 147 -5.97 8.45 1.16
C ILE A 147 -7.35 8.89 0.68
N GLU A 148 -7.69 8.58 -0.56
CA GLU A 148 -9.06 8.73 -1.07
C GLU A 148 -9.68 7.35 -1.25
N PHE A 149 -10.93 7.19 -0.87
CA PHE A 149 -11.71 5.98 -1.10
C PHE A 149 -12.95 6.31 -1.90
N PHE A 150 -13.18 5.55 -2.95
CA PHE A 150 -14.38 5.60 -3.78
C PHE A 150 -15.13 4.29 -3.63
N TRP A 151 -16.39 4.37 -3.19
CA TRP A 151 -17.24 3.19 -3.05
C TRP A 151 -17.75 2.73 -4.42
N MET A 152 -17.31 1.55 -4.85
CA MET A 152 -17.63 0.98 -6.16
C MET A 152 -17.80 -0.53 -6.03
N VAL A 153 -19.05 -0.98 -6.10
CA VAL A 153 -19.37 -2.40 -5.86
C VAL A 153 -19.06 -3.28 -7.06
N GLU A 154 -19.15 -2.74 -8.27
CA GLU A 154 -18.99 -3.44 -9.53
C GLU A 154 -17.89 -2.78 -10.37
N MET A 155 -17.16 -3.62 -11.11
CA MET A 155 -16.32 -3.17 -12.21
C MET A 155 -17.21 -2.86 -13.43
N ASP A 156 -16.80 -1.93 -14.27
CA ASP A 156 -17.49 -1.60 -15.52
C ASP A 156 -16.51 -1.58 -16.71
N ALA A 157 -17.06 -1.54 -17.93
CA ALA A 157 -16.30 -1.53 -19.18
C ALA A 157 -15.66 -0.16 -19.48
N GLY A 158 -15.66 0.77 -18.52
CA GLY A 158 -15.14 2.12 -18.63
C GLY A 158 -16.21 3.18 -18.82
N ASP A 159 -17.47 2.84 -19.07
CA ASP A 159 -18.59 3.77 -19.18
C ASP A 159 -19.30 4.03 -17.85
N GLY A 160 -19.13 3.13 -16.88
CA GLY A 160 -19.74 3.22 -15.56
C GLY A 160 -18.98 4.08 -14.56
N ALA A 161 -19.27 3.82 -13.28
CA ALA A 161 -18.72 4.60 -12.18
C ALA A 161 -17.19 4.52 -12.13
N LEU A 162 -16.59 3.34 -12.28
CA LEU A 162 -15.14 3.11 -12.23
C LEU A 162 -14.45 3.86 -13.34
N GLY A 163 -14.94 3.74 -14.57
CA GLY A 163 -14.44 4.49 -15.70
C GLY A 163 -14.51 6.01 -15.48
N ALA A 164 -15.63 6.50 -14.93
CA ALA A 164 -15.78 7.92 -14.60
C ALA A 164 -14.80 8.38 -13.51
N ALA A 165 -14.60 7.59 -12.45
CA ALA A 165 -13.64 7.89 -11.39
C ALA A 165 -12.21 7.93 -11.93
N LEU A 166 -11.80 6.94 -12.74
CA LEU A 166 -10.47 6.87 -13.36
C LEU A 166 -10.23 8.04 -14.32
N ARG A 167 -11.21 8.40 -15.15
CA ARG A 167 -11.15 9.61 -15.99
C ARG A 167 -10.97 10.87 -15.14
N GLY A 168 -11.75 10.99 -14.06
CA GLY A 168 -11.62 12.09 -13.11
C GLY A 168 -10.20 12.22 -12.57
N LEU A 169 -9.59 11.12 -12.12
CA LEU A 169 -8.20 11.09 -11.65
C LEU A 169 -7.20 11.45 -12.77
N LYS A 170 -7.46 10.99 -14.00
CA LYS A 170 -6.66 11.34 -15.19
C LYS A 170 -6.71 12.82 -15.55
N LEU A 171 -7.72 13.57 -15.13
CA LEU A 171 -7.82 15.01 -15.39
C LEU A 171 -7.22 15.89 -14.27
N ARG A 172 -6.96 15.34 -13.07
CA ARG A 172 -6.42 16.12 -11.94
C ARG A 172 -4.97 16.59 -12.16
N LYS A 173 -4.64 17.79 -11.67
CA LYS A 173 -3.25 18.31 -11.67
C LYS A 173 -2.31 17.43 -10.83
N SER A 174 -2.76 17.01 -9.65
CA SER A 174 -2.01 16.08 -8.79
C SER A 174 -2.47 14.65 -9.02
N LYS A 175 -1.55 13.78 -9.46
CA LYS A 175 -1.82 12.37 -9.70
C LYS A 175 -1.66 11.54 -8.42
N PRO A 176 -2.50 10.51 -8.22
CA PRO A 176 -2.23 9.46 -7.24
C PRO A 176 -0.88 8.82 -7.51
N ASP A 177 -0.18 8.47 -6.45
CA ASP A 177 1.04 7.67 -6.52
C ASP A 177 0.73 6.17 -6.62
N GLN A 178 -0.42 5.77 -6.07
CA GLN A 178 -0.91 4.40 -6.10
C GLN A 178 -2.42 4.41 -6.27
N ILE A 179 -2.92 3.52 -7.12
CA ILE A 179 -4.34 3.25 -7.31
C ILE A 179 -4.54 1.77 -6.99
N ILE A 180 -5.40 1.48 -6.01
CA ILE A 180 -5.76 0.12 -5.61
C ILE A 180 -7.21 -0.09 -6.00
N ILE A 181 -7.46 -1.05 -6.86
CA ILE A 181 -8.80 -1.38 -7.35
C ILE A 181 -9.14 -2.78 -6.87
N GLY A 182 -10.35 -2.96 -6.34
CA GLY A 182 -10.87 -4.29 -6.06
C GLY A 182 -12.38 -4.32 -6.00
N SER A 183 -12.96 -5.22 -6.78
CA SER A 183 -14.38 -5.52 -6.77
C SER A 183 -14.54 -7.00 -7.09
N GLY A 184 -15.31 -7.70 -6.28
CA GLY A 184 -15.55 -9.12 -6.48
C GLY A 184 -16.54 -9.72 -5.50
N VAL A 185 -16.61 -9.19 -4.28
CA VAL A 185 -17.54 -9.74 -3.27
C VAL A 185 -19.00 -9.51 -3.67
N TRP A 186 -19.30 -8.38 -4.30
CA TRP A 186 -20.66 -8.09 -4.75
C TRP A 186 -21.07 -8.92 -5.96
N ILE A 187 -20.11 -9.29 -6.83
CA ILE A 187 -20.35 -10.21 -7.93
C ILE A 187 -20.70 -11.59 -7.38
N ILE A 188 -19.91 -12.09 -6.41
CA ILE A 188 -20.20 -13.36 -5.72
C ILE A 188 -21.57 -13.31 -5.04
N LYS A 189 -21.87 -12.23 -4.31
CA LYS A 189 -23.16 -12.04 -3.65
C LYS A 189 -24.34 -12.10 -4.63
N ARG A 190 -24.22 -11.46 -5.79
CA ARG A 190 -25.24 -11.49 -6.85
C ARG A 190 -25.43 -12.89 -7.39
N CYS A 191 -24.35 -13.59 -7.72
CA CYS A 191 -24.42 -14.99 -8.17
C CYS A 191 -25.14 -15.88 -7.15
N THR A 192 -24.85 -15.72 -5.85
CA THR A 192 -25.55 -16.45 -4.78
C THR A 192 -27.04 -16.11 -4.75
N ALA A 193 -27.42 -14.84 -4.87
CA ALA A 193 -28.82 -14.42 -4.90
C ALA A 193 -29.59 -14.96 -6.12
N GLU A 194 -28.89 -15.17 -7.24
CA GLU A 194 -29.43 -15.69 -8.49
C GLU A 194 -29.34 -17.23 -8.60
N ASN A 195 -28.91 -17.92 -7.54
CA ASN A 195 -28.68 -19.37 -7.52
C ASN A 195 -27.70 -19.86 -8.61
N ILE A 196 -26.75 -19.00 -9.00
CA ILE A 196 -25.66 -19.33 -9.91
C ILE A 196 -24.54 -19.99 -9.10
N THR A 197 -24.02 -21.13 -9.58
CA THR A 197 -22.92 -21.83 -8.90
C THR A 197 -21.65 -20.98 -8.90
N GLN A 198 -20.78 -21.19 -7.91
CA GLN A 198 -19.55 -20.41 -7.78
C GLN A 198 -18.61 -20.61 -8.97
N GLU A 199 -18.60 -21.81 -9.56
CA GLU A 199 -17.81 -22.14 -10.74
C GLU A 199 -18.26 -21.30 -11.94
N ILE A 200 -19.56 -21.21 -12.20
CA ILE A 200 -20.13 -20.40 -13.28
C ILE A 200 -19.86 -18.91 -13.02
N CYS A 201 -20.04 -18.46 -11.78
CA CYS A 201 -19.76 -17.09 -11.38
C CYS A 201 -18.29 -16.71 -11.63
N LEU A 202 -17.35 -17.58 -11.26
CA LEU A 202 -15.91 -17.39 -11.47
C LEU A 202 -15.55 -17.40 -12.96
N GLN A 203 -16.14 -18.29 -13.75
CA GLN A 203 -15.95 -18.30 -15.21
C GLN A 203 -16.41 -16.99 -15.83
N GLY A 204 -17.58 -16.48 -15.42
CA GLY A 204 -18.08 -15.18 -15.82
C GLY A 204 -17.11 -14.06 -15.45
N PHE A 205 -16.67 -14.01 -14.19
CA PHE A 205 -15.69 -13.02 -13.72
C PHE A 205 -14.41 -13.04 -14.55
N ARG A 206 -13.82 -14.22 -14.78
CA ARG A 206 -12.59 -14.37 -15.59
C ARG A 206 -12.80 -13.95 -17.04
N LYS A 207 -13.96 -14.25 -17.62
CA LYS A 207 -14.29 -13.85 -18.99
C LYS A 207 -14.32 -12.32 -19.15
N TYR A 208 -14.85 -11.60 -18.15
CA TYR A 208 -14.98 -10.15 -18.21
C TYR A 208 -13.73 -9.39 -17.75
N TYR A 209 -12.97 -9.92 -16.79
CA TYR A 209 -11.89 -9.19 -16.11
C TYR A 209 -10.52 -9.87 -16.10
N GLY A 210 -10.43 -11.13 -16.54
CA GLY A 210 -9.23 -11.97 -16.43
C GLY A 210 -8.34 -12.02 -17.67
N ARG A 211 -8.26 -10.94 -18.45
CA ARG A 211 -7.28 -10.81 -19.53
C ARG A 211 -6.07 -10.01 -19.10
#